data_AF-X0X0Y1-F1
#
_entry.id   AF-X0X0Y1-F1
#
_cell.length_a   1.000
_cell.length_b   1.000
_cell.length_c   1.000
_cell.angle_alpha   90.00
_cell.angle_beta   90.00
_cell.angle_gamma   90.00
#
_symmetry.space_group_name_H-M   'P 1'
#
loop_
_entity.id
_entity.type
_entity.pdbx_description
1 polymer ?
#
loop_
_entity_poly.entity_id
_entity_poly.type
_entity_poly.pdbx_seq_one_letter_code
_entity_poly.pdbx_strand_id
1 'polypeptide(L)' 'MSTRLLQIRLPENLIREIHANIKGTSFKSVEDFVETLVKQRFHETEEPVYTAEEETIIKERLRKLGYIE' A
#
# COMPACT_ATOMS: atom_id res chain seq x y z
N MET A 1 7.09 0.57 -18.75
CA MET A 1 5.66 0.97 -18.69
C MET A 1 5.60 2.44 -18.32
N SER A 2 5.12 3.31 -19.20
CA SER A 2 4.99 4.73 -18.87
C SER A 2 3.73 4.94 -18.05
N THR A 3 3.87 5.34 -16.78
CA THR A 3 2.73 5.59 -15.90
C THR A 3 2.02 6.86 -16.35
N ARG A 4 0.76 6.72 -16.81
CA ARG A 4 -0.09 7.85 -17.17
C ARG A 4 -0.82 8.35 -15.92
N LEU A 5 -0.62 9.62 -15.57
CA LEU A 5 -1.31 10.25 -14.45
C LEU A 5 -2.63 10.89 -14.90
N LEU A 6 -3.65 10.76 -14.07
CA LEU A 6 -4.96 11.41 -14.24
C LEU A 6 -5.19 12.39 -13.08
N GLN A 7 -5.92 13.48 -13.33
CA GLN A 7 -6.27 14.45 -12.29
C GLN A 7 -7.61 14.08 -11.64
N ILE A 8 -7.62 14.07 -10.31
CA ILE A 8 -8.83 13.90 -9.49
C ILE A 8 -9.10 15.22 -8.78
N ARG A 9 -10.37 15.64 -8.73
CA ARG A 9 -10.78 16.85 -8.01
C ARG A 9 -11.40 16.45 -6.67
N LEU A 10 -10.91 17.06 -5.60
CA LEU A 10 -11.42 16.89 -4.25
C LEU A 10 -11.90 18.25 -3.71
N PRO A 11 -12.87 18.28 -2.78
CA PRO A 11 -13.28 19.51 -2.12
C PRO A 11 -12.11 20.18 -1.40
N GLU A 12 -12.01 21.50 -1.48
CA GLU A 12 -10.91 22.26 -0.88
C GLU A 12 -10.79 22.03 0.64
N ASN A 13 -11.93 21.97 1.33
CA ASN A 13 -11.95 21.72 2.78
C ASN A 13 -11.27 20.39 3.14
N LEU A 14 -11.52 19.35 2.35
CA LEU A 14 -10.92 18.03 2.55
C LEU A 14 -9.40 18.08 2.32
N ILE A 15 -8.94 18.78 1.27
CA ILE A 15 -7.51 18.95 1.00
C ILE A 15 -6.82 19.69 2.16
N ARG A 16 -7.45 20.74 2.70
CA ARG A 16 -6.92 21.50 3.84
C ARG A 16 -6.84 20.64 5.11
N GLU A 17 -7.86 19.86 5.39
CA GLU A 17 -7.87 18.92 6.52
C GLU A 17 -6.77 17.86 6.38
N ILE A 18 -6.63 17.24 5.19
CA ILE A 18 -5.56 16.27 4.95
C ILE A 18 -4.20 16.93 5.14
N HIS A 19 -3.99 18.11 4.57
CA HIS A 19 -2.74 18.86 4.70
C HIS A 19 -2.39 19.17 6.16
N ALA A 20 -3.39 19.52 6.99
CA ALA A 20 -3.18 19.73 8.42
C ALA A 20 -2.81 18.43 9.15
N ASN A 21 -3.48 17.32 8.83
CA ASN A 21 -3.24 16.02 9.45
C ASN A 21 -1.88 15.41 9.09
N ILE A 22 -1.41 15.60 7.86
CA ILE A 22 -0.10 15.07 7.43
C ILE A 22 1.07 15.96 7.87
N LYS A 23 0.80 17.17 8.37
CA LYS A 23 1.86 18.10 8.78
C LYS A 23 2.60 17.55 10.01
N GLY A 24 3.88 17.24 9.82
CA GLY A 24 4.72 16.61 10.85
C GLY A 24 4.82 15.09 10.75
N THR A 25 4.22 14.50 9.71
CA THR A 25 4.41 13.09 9.35
C THR A 25 5.43 12.96 8.20
N SER A 26 5.73 11.74 7.78
CA SER A 26 6.69 11.46 6.70
C SER A 26 6.15 11.74 5.30
N PHE A 27 4.86 12.05 5.15
CA PHE A 27 4.24 12.31 3.85
C PHE A 27 4.68 13.65 3.28
N LYS A 28 5.04 13.65 1.99
CA LYS A 28 5.58 14.83 1.32
C LYS A 28 4.51 15.74 0.71
N SER A 29 3.35 15.19 0.38
CA SER A 29 2.22 15.93 -0.16
C SER A 29 0.89 15.22 0.09
N VAL A 30 -0.20 15.91 -0.21
CA VAL A 30 -1.55 15.33 -0.16
C VAL A 30 -1.69 14.21 -1.19
N GLU A 31 -1.06 14.33 -2.37
CA GLU A 31 -1.09 13.25 -3.37
C GLU A 31 -0.39 11.98 -2.86
N ASP A 32 0.77 12.11 -2.23
CA ASP A 32 1.53 10.99 -1.66
C ASP A 32 0.74 10.26 -0.56
N PHE A 33 0.05 11.02 0.29
CA PHE A 33 -0.86 10.48 1.28
C PHE A 33 -2.03 9.73 0.64
N VAL A 34 -2.71 10.34 -0.33
CA VAL A 34 -3.87 9.74 -1.01
C VAL A 34 -3.46 8.49 -1.80
N GLU A 35 -2.33 8.54 -2.51
CA GLU A 35 -1.79 7.38 -3.23
C GLU A 35 -1.50 6.23 -2.26
N THR A 36 -0.86 6.50 -1.13
CA THR A 36 -0.58 5.48 -0.11
C THR A 36 -1.85 4.93 0.51
N LEU A 37 -2.83 5.78 0.83
CA LEU A 37 -4.12 5.37 1.39
C LEU A 37 -4.90 4.47 0.42
N VAL A 38 -4.97 4.87 -0.86
CA VAL A 38 -5.61 4.09 -1.92
C VAL A 38 -4.86 2.77 -2.09
N LYS A 39 -3.53 2.80 -2.18
CA LYS A 39 -2.73 1.57 -2.25
C LYS A 39 -3.01 0.68 -1.06
N GLN A 40 -2.95 1.14 0.18
CA GLN A 40 -3.25 0.30 1.35
C GLN A 40 -4.66 -0.29 1.29
N ARG A 41 -5.66 0.54 0.98
CA ARG A 41 -7.06 0.11 0.94
C ARG A 41 -7.33 -0.95 -0.11
N PHE A 42 -6.61 -0.92 -1.23
CA PHE A 42 -6.82 -1.84 -2.36
C PHE A 42 -5.71 -2.90 -2.53
N HIS A 43 -4.50 -2.70 -1.99
CA HIS A 43 -3.44 -3.73 -1.92
C HIS A 43 -3.81 -4.81 -0.91
N GLU A 44 -4.64 -4.55 0.10
CA GLU A 44 -5.23 -5.64 0.89
C GLU A 44 -6.11 -6.59 0.04
N THR A 45 -6.41 -6.23 -1.21
CA THR A 45 -7.11 -7.11 -2.17
C THR A 45 -6.14 -7.83 -3.12
N GLU A 46 -4.90 -7.36 -3.22
CA GLU A 46 -3.79 -8.10 -3.81
C GLU A 46 -3.04 -8.77 -2.65
N GLU A 47 -3.62 -9.83 -2.11
CA GLU A 47 -2.80 -10.84 -1.42
C GLU A 47 -1.57 -11.09 -2.30
N PRO A 48 -0.35 -11.18 -1.73
CA PRO A 48 0.80 -11.55 -2.52
C PRO A 48 0.44 -12.85 -3.24
N VAL A 49 0.24 -12.77 -4.56
CA VAL A 49 -0.03 -13.93 -5.41
C VAL A 49 1.30 -14.65 -5.52
N TYR A 50 1.65 -15.36 -4.45
CA TYR A 50 2.80 -16.23 -4.45
C TYR A 50 2.54 -17.28 -5.51
N THR A 51 3.49 -17.44 -6.42
CA THR A 51 3.52 -18.61 -7.29
C THR A 51 3.58 -19.88 -6.42
N ALA A 52 3.11 -21.01 -6.96
CA ALA A 52 3.16 -22.28 -6.22
C ALA A 52 4.59 -22.66 -5.75
N GLU A 53 5.61 -22.20 -6.49
CA GLU A 53 7.02 -22.36 -6.12
C GLU A 53 7.39 -21.50 -4.90
N GLU A 54 6.99 -20.22 -4.89
CA GLU A 54 7.24 -19.31 -3.77
C GLU A 54 6.52 -19.76 -2.50
N GLU A 55 5.27 -20.23 -2.60
CA GLU A 55 4.55 -20.80 -1.47
C GLU A 55 5.26 -22.02 -0.89
N THR A 56 5.85 -22.86 -1.74
CA THR A 56 6.58 -24.06 -1.30
C THR A 56 7.84 -23.66 -0.53
N ILE A 57 8.60 -22.68 -1.03
CA ILE A 57 9.80 -22.17 -0.36
C ILE A 57 9.44 -21.54 0.99
N ILE A 58 8.33 -20.78 1.05
CA ILE A 58 7.85 -20.18 2.29
C ILE A 58 7.42 -21.28 3.28
N LYS A 59 6.66 -22.29 2.84
CA LYS A 59 6.26 -23.44 3.68
C LYS A 59 7.47 -24.20 4.21
N GLU A 60 8.48 -24.47 3.39
CA GLU A 60 9.71 -25.12 3.87
C GLU A 60 10.48 -24.29 4.89
N ARG A 61 10.58 -22.96 4.68
CA ARG A 61 11.21 -22.06 5.65
C ARG A 61 10.44 -22.03 6.97
N LEU A 62 9.11 -21.93 6.91
CA LEU A 62 8.26 -21.94 8.10
C LEU A 62 8.37 -23.26 8.87
N ARG A 63 8.44 -24.39 8.17
CA ARG A 63 8.65 -25.72 8.77
C ARG A 63 10.01 -25.84 9.45
N LYS A 64 11.08 -25.34 8.81
CA LYS A 64 12.44 -25.31 9.40
C LYS A 64 12.51 -24.43 10.65
N LEU A 65 11.70 -23.38 10.69
CA LEU A 65 11.61 -22.46 11.83
C LEU A 65 10.62 -22.94 12.90
N GLY A 66 9.90 -24.06 12.68
CA GLY A 66 8.97 -24.65 13.65
C GLY A 66 7.64 -23.91 13.79
N TYR A 67 7.28 -23.05 12.84
CA TYR A 67 5.99 -22.34 12.85
C TYR A 67 4.83 -23.22 12.38
N ILE A 68 5.11 -24.28 11.63
CA ILE A 68 4.14 -25.25 11.08
C ILE A 68 4.78 -26.65 11.07
N GLU A 69 3.98 -27.72 11.25
CA GLU A 69 4.41 -29.13 11.31
C GLU A 69 4.31 -29.87 9.96
#